data_AF-A0A8H3YC04-F1
#
_entry.id   AF-A0A8H3YC04-F1
#
_cell.length_a   1.000
_cell.length_b   1.000
_cell.length_c   1.000
_cell.angle_alpha   90.00
_cell.angle_beta   90.00
_cell.angle_gamma   90.00
#
_symmetry.space_group_name_H-M   'P 1'
#
loop_
_entity.id
_entity.type
_entity.pdbx_description
1 polymer ?
#
loop_
_entity_poly.entity_id
_entity_poly.type
_entity_poly.pdbx_seq_one_letter_code
_entity_poly.pdbx_strand_id
1 'polypeptide(L)'
;MRLAFVLIFPLVRALEILGTQETADCVPSGKATERIINERFRAGGQGTVVKLCAGSVHRMQEPVVMTAKGQVLETEGGGGEGWGRALLVVEGEEQSMAVKADCTACTNISIRSLVIDGNRPLLLRVPKGEALVEMGNADGQEIRDCRLIEPRGWSALHFREGDWKSCSGGVIRNNVIGPAGEEWDEEYDGSEDPEPRFGNPRADGISLACKDSLVEGNTVFDTTDGAIVLFGSAGSEVRENKVYARTRMVMGAINLVDYDPWEGNYTDVRVHHNTIAGLGSYIKGAINIGQACWTDNTEIMVHGGSVTHNTIEGEGIGYGITVAGARGVTVLDNKSTARYSGVMGRECPVAPPNAEPVAFLINRGSSEGVFQDEFVNGEVQHVICIEPATEDEQPYKPWRLRDSPLAIATLAEEAQSEKTGGYMDEAMHAALADSLVAYQMDVLAALKGVREKLKGSVEPAGKKRTSGKSSVSTALADLFARLANLESEKKQVRQSIDAAKRGMSAYNSRLGNYAKDRTKSFRRLFIAVRTYSTATLPKGALSLMPRHVTQHNWTPALLFLLLELVGLGIWRWSRRGSTIQSGENGHARTSSLGFSTSKPATVGLFGRRKAVRMV
;
A
#
# COMPACT_ATOMS: atom_id res chain seq x y z
N MET A 1 14.13 65.22 -44.01
CA MET A 1 14.75 64.03 -43.41
C MET A 1 14.20 63.92 -41.98
N ARG A 2 13.12 63.23 -41.61
CA ARG A 2 12.42 62.01 -42.05
C ARG A 2 13.32 60.78 -42.17
N LEU A 3 13.78 60.27 -41.02
CA LEU A 3 14.01 58.85 -40.73
C LEU A 3 14.48 58.73 -39.27
N ALA A 4 13.61 58.30 -38.35
CA ALA A 4 13.96 57.69 -37.04
C ALA A 4 12.76 57.75 -36.08
N PHE A 5 11.66 57.02 -36.31
CA PHE A 5 10.64 56.84 -35.26
C PHE A 5 9.73 55.61 -35.44
N VAL A 6 10.17 54.55 -36.15
CA VAL A 6 9.29 53.42 -36.51
C VAL A 6 9.74 52.04 -35.99
N LEU A 7 10.79 51.92 -35.16
CA LEU A 7 11.33 50.60 -34.78
C LEU A 7 11.40 50.28 -33.28
N ILE A 8 10.48 50.79 -32.46
CA ILE A 8 10.38 50.37 -31.04
C ILE A 8 8.99 49.80 -30.66
N PHE A 9 7.97 49.95 -31.50
CA PHE A 9 6.61 49.50 -31.14
C PHE A 9 6.25 48.02 -31.36
N PRO A 10 6.97 47.16 -32.12
CA PRO A 10 6.60 45.74 -32.21
C PRO A 10 7.24 44.84 -31.14
N LEU A 11 8.21 45.33 -30.36
CA LEU A 11 8.89 44.52 -29.32
C LEU A 11 8.16 44.53 -27.96
N VAL A 12 7.36 45.56 -27.67
CA VAL A 12 6.59 45.64 -26.42
C VAL A 12 5.29 44.83 -26.49
N ARG A 13 4.74 44.57 -27.69
CA ARG A 13 3.56 43.71 -27.86
C ARG A 13 3.83 42.21 -27.97
N ALA A 14 5.09 41.80 -28.16
CA ALA A 14 5.47 40.38 -28.15
C ALA A 14 5.71 39.83 -26.73
N LEU A 15 5.76 40.69 -25.71
CA LEU A 15 5.91 40.28 -24.30
C LEU A 15 4.58 40.15 -23.54
N GLU A 16 3.46 40.55 -24.12
CA GLU A 16 2.12 40.48 -23.49
C GLU A 16 1.32 39.21 -23.89
N ILE A 17 1.91 38.30 -24.67
CA ILE A 17 1.38 36.95 -24.90
C ILE A 17 2.18 35.92 -24.08
N LEU A 18 2.61 36.29 -22.88
CA LEU A 18 2.66 35.35 -21.77
C LEU A 18 1.29 35.44 -21.12
N GLY A 19 0.31 34.78 -21.75
CA GLY A 19 -0.98 34.57 -21.12
C GLY A 19 -0.70 34.03 -19.73
N THR A 20 -1.20 34.74 -18.73
CA THR A 20 -1.37 34.20 -17.39
C THR A 20 -2.16 32.91 -17.57
N GLN A 21 -1.46 31.78 -17.69
CA GLN A 21 -2.06 30.50 -17.34
C GLN A 21 -2.55 30.73 -15.92
N GLU A 22 -3.87 30.80 -15.74
CA GLU A 22 -4.47 30.48 -14.46
C GLU A 22 -3.88 29.13 -14.10
N THR A 23 -2.86 29.16 -13.25
CA THR A 23 -2.30 27.98 -12.64
C THR A 23 -3.48 27.38 -11.90
N ALA A 24 -3.95 26.21 -12.34
CA ALA A 24 -4.96 25.47 -11.61
C ALA A 24 -4.58 25.49 -10.12
N ASP A 25 -5.55 25.74 -9.24
CA ASP A 25 -5.35 25.86 -7.77
C ASP A 25 -4.77 24.57 -7.16
N CYS A 26 -4.80 23.47 -7.94
CA CYS A 26 -4.33 22.16 -7.60
C CYS A 26 -2.99 21.78 -8.28
N VAL A 27 -2.25 20.83 -7.68
CA VAL A 27 -1.05 20.23 -8.28
C VAL A 27 -1.49 19.18 -9.32
N PRO A 28 -1.08 19.31 -10.60
CA PRO A 28 -1.43 18.34 -11.64
C PRO A 28 -0.59 17.06 -11.52
N SER A 29 -0.97 16.03 -12.28
CA SER A 29 -0.20 14.79 -12.39
C SER A 29 1.25 15.04 -12.82
N GLY A 30 2.16 14.18 -12.39
CA GLY A 30 3.56 14.25 -12.79
C GLY A 30 4.47 13.27 -12.08
N LYS A 31 5.75 13.29 -12.47
CA LYS A 31 6.84 12.62 -11.77
C LYS A 31 7.52 13.57 -10.79
N ALA A 32 8.05 13.03 -9.70
CA ALA A 32 8.72 13.78 -8.65
C ALA A 32 7.86 14.95 -8.11
N THR A 33 6.53 14.73 -8.04
CA THR A 33 5.57 15.75 -7.64
C THR A 33 5.63 16.07 -6.15
N GLU A 34 6.16 15.16 -5.33
CA GLU A 34 6.44 15.40 -3.91
C GLU A 34 7.31 16.65 -3.72
N ARG A 35 8.24 16.95 -4.64
CA ARG A 35 9.07 18.17 -4.55
C ARG A 35 8.22 19.45 -4.56
N ILE A 36 7.20 19.49 -5.42
CA ILE A 36 6.28 20.63 -5.52
C ILE A 36 5.42 20.70 -4.26
N ILE A 37 4.89 19.56 -3.81
CA ILE A 37 4.05 19.47 -2.61
C ILE A 37 4.85 19.92 -1.37
N ASN A 38 6.06 19.39 -1.20
CA ASN A 38 6.97 19.70 -0.09
C ASN A 38 7.44 21.15 -0.12
N GLU A 39 7.66 21.73 -1.30
CA GLU A 39 7.96 23.17 -1.43
C GLU A 39 6.76 24.01 -1.01
N ARG A 40 5.53 23.65 -1.42
CA ARG A 40 4.32 24.37 -1.00
C ARG A 40 4.12 24.31 0.52
N PHE A 41 4.31 23.14 1.15
CA PHE A 41 4.22 23.04 2.61
C PHE A 41 5.30 23.86 3.33
N ARG A 42 6.55 23.78 2.89
CA ARG A 42 7.65 24.53 3.51
C ARG A 42 7.50 26.05 3.33
N ALA A 43 7.10 26.50 2.14
CA ALA A 43 6.94 27.91 1.83
C ALA A 43 5.67 28.52 2.46
N GLY A 44 4.56 27.77 2.50
CA GLY A 44 3.31 28.23 3.08
C GLY A 44 3.27 28.15 4.61
N GLY A 45 3.97 27.19 5.22
CA GLY A 45 4.01 27.02 6.67
C GLY A 45 2.68 26.60 7.28
N GLN A 46 2.34 27.16 8.45
CA GLN A 46 1.17 26.81 9.25
C GLN A 46 -0.14 27.03 8.46
N GLY A 47 -1.05 26.05 8.53
CA GLY A 47 -2.38 26.16 7.92
C GLY A 47 -2.40 25.99 6.40
N THR A 48 -1.25 25.66 5.78
CA THR A 48 -1.17 25.51 4.33
C THR A 48 -2.00 24.33 3.84
N VAL A 49 -2.85 24.58 2.85
CA VAL A 49 -3.60 23.55 2.14
C VAL A 49 -2.94 23.32 0.80
N VAL A 50 -2.48 22.10 0.55
CA VAL A 50 -2.02 21.65 -0.77
C VAL A 50 -3.08 20.76 -1.38
N LYS A 51 -3.71 21.27 -2.44
CA LYS A 51 -4.70 20.53 -3.23
C LYS A 51 -4.03 19.80 -4.37
N LEU A 52 -4.41 18.55 -4.60
CA LEU A 52 -4.05 17.74 -5.75
C LEU A 52 -5.24 17.69 -6.71
N CYS A 53 -5.01 17.76 -8.02
CA CYS A 53 -6.12 17.84 -8.96
C CYS A 53 -6.97 16.56 -8.92
N ALA A 54 -8.29 16.66 -9.09
CA ALA A 54 -9.14 15.46 -9.09
C ALA A 54 -8.69 14.45 -10.16
N GLY A 55 -8.47 13.19 -9.74
CA GLY A 55 -8.00 12.11 -10.60
C GLY A 55 -6.54 12.22 -11.07
N SER A 56 -5.74 13.14 -10.51
CA SER A 56 -4.32 13.23 -10.84
C SER A 56 -3.51 12.06 -10.30
N VAL A 57 -2.37 11.79 -10.95
CA VAL A 57 -1.42 10.73 -10.56
C VAL A 57 -0.07 11.37 -10.25
N HIS A 58 0.39 11.18 -9.02
CA HIS A 58 1.60 11.74 -8.44
C HIS A 58 2.59 10.62 -8.18
N ARG A 59 3.56 10.49 -9.08
CA ARG A 59 4.60 9.46 -9.01
C ARG A 59 5.77 9.99 -8.18
N MET A 60 5.97 9.42 -6.99
CA MET A 60 6.85 9.97 -5.97
C MET A 60 8.15 9.20 -5.84
N GLN A 61 9.26 9.93 -5.72
CA GLN A 61 10.59 9.35 -5.47
C GLN A 61 11.06 9.54 -4.01
N GLU A 62 10.37 10.41 -3.28
CA GLU A 62 10.58 10.68 -1.85
C GLU A 62 9.20 10.88 -1.17
N PRO A 63 9.11 10.82 0.16
CA PRO A 63 7.85 11.08 0.86
C PRO A 63 7.39 12.54 0.72
N VAL A 64 6.07 12.75 0.78
CA VAL A 64 5.50 14.05 1.10
C VAL A 64 5.74 14.33 2.59
N VAL A 65 6.42 15.44 2.91
CA VAL A 65 6.78 15.82 4.28
C VAL A 65 5.98 17.02 4.73
N MET A 66 5.15 16.83 5.75
CA MET A 66 4.44 17.90 6.44
C MET A 66 5.31 18.43 7.57
N THR A 67 5.33 19.75 7.77
CA THR A 67 6.33 20.42 8.60
C THR A 67 5.75 21.40 9.61
N ALA A 68 4.46 21.71 9.53
CA ALA A 68 3.85 22.74 10.36
C ALA A 68 2.39 22.42 10.73
N LYS A 69 1.94 23.04 11.83
CA LYS A 69 0.58 22.90 12.35
C LYS A 69 -0.48 23.19 11.29
N GLY A 70 -1.56 22.41 11.31
CA GLY A 70 -2.77 22.71 10.52
C GLY A 70 -2.59 22.52 9.01
N GLN A 71 -1.49 21.94 8.54
CA GLN A 71 -1.31 21.67 7.12
C GLN A 71 -2.28 20.58 6.65
N VAL A 72 -2.75 20.72 5.41
CA VAL A 72 -3.72 19.81 4.80
C VAL A 72 -3.22 19.34 3.43
N LEU A 73 -3.26 18.03 3.20
CA LEU A 73 -3.08 17.42 1.89
C LEU A 73 -4.42 16.83 1.45
N GLU A 74 -4.99 17.32 0.35
CA GLU A 74 -6.31 16.87 -0.11
C GLU A 74 -6.44 16.82 -1.62
N THR A 75 -7.42 16.05 -2.10
CA THR A 75 -7.88 16.18 -3.49
C THR A 75 -8.81 17.39 -3.64
N GLU A 76 -8.61 18.18 -4.68
CA GLU A 76 -9.48 19.29 -5.05
C GLU A 76 -10.94 18.83 -5.22
N GLY A 77 -11.87 19.54 -4.59
CA GLY A 77 -13.28 19.19 -4.59
C GLY A 77 -13.62 17.93 -3.78
N GLY A 78 -12.69 17.42 -2.96
CA GLY A 78 -12.89 16.27 -2.08
C GLY A 78 -12.88 14.92 -2.78
N GLY A 79 -12.57 14.87 -4.08
CA GLY A 79 -12.35 13.64 -4.86
C GLY A 79 -13.55 12.67 -5.02
N GLY A 80 -14.66 12.89 -4.31
CA GLY A 80 -15.78 11.94 -4.29
C GLY A 80 -15.37 10.52 -3.87
N GLU A 81 -16.21 9.54 -4.20
CA GLU A 81 -15.86 8.12 -4.07
C GLU A 81 -15.07 7.63 -5.29
N GLY A 82 -14.06 6.79 -5.04
CA GLY A 82 -13.29 6.11 -6.08
C GLY A 82 -12.34 7.04 -6.85
N TRP A 83 -12.45 7.03 -8.18
CA TRP A 83 -11.46 7.55 -9.13
C TRP A 83 -11.34 9.07 -9.23
N GLY A 84 -12.20 9.82 -8.54
CA GLY A 84 -12.05 11.28 -8.49
C GLY A 84 -10.96 11.73 -7.52
N ARG A 85 -10.47 10.84 -6.65
CA ARG A 85 -9.37 11.08 -5.72
C ARG A 85 -8.03 11.11 -6.46
N ALA A 86 -7.15 12.04 -6.09
CA ALA A 86 -5.77 12.05 -6.53
C ALA A 86 -5.04 10.82 -5.97
N LEU A 87 -4.15 10.26 -6.78
CA LEU A 87 -3.37 9.06 -6.48
C LEU A 87 -1.91 9.46 -6.21
N LEU A 88 -1.41 9.12 -5.03
CA LEU A 88 0.01 9.10 -4.70
C LEU A 88 0.55 7.69 -4.93
N VAL A 89 1.54 7.52 -5.79
CA VAL A 89 2.20 6.23 -6.05
C VAL A 89 3.67 6.34 -5.67
N VAL A 90 4.14 5.43 -4.82
CA VAL A 90 5.55 5.28 -4.50
C VAL A 90 6.30 4.67 -5.69
N GLU A 91 7.37 5.33 -6.12
CA GLU A 91 8.29 4.87 -7.17
C GLU A 91 9.76 4.89 -6.73
N GLY A 92 10.09 5.46 -5.56
CA GLY A 92 11.44 5.43 -5.03
C GLY A 92 11.88 4.01 -4.65
N GLU A 93 13.08 3.60 -5.08
CA GLU A 93 13.60 2.24 -4.90
C GLU A 93 13.61 1.80 -3.43
N GLU A 94 14.13 2.65 -2.54
CA GLU A 94 14.22 2.39 -1.09
C GLU A 94 13.10 3.10 -0.29
N GLN A 95 12.07 3.60 -0.97
CA GLN A 95 10.99 4.35 -0.35
C GLN A 95 9.86 3.41 0.11
N SER A 96 9.64 3.34 1.42
CA SER A 96 8.46 2.66 2.01
C SER A 96 7.30 3.62 2.29
N MET A 97 7.62 4.87 2.59
CA MET A 97 6.68 5.89 3.07
C MET A 97 6.25 6.84 1.95
N ALA A 98 4.94 7.05 1.79
CA ALA A 98 4.35 8.02 0.89
C ALA A 98 4.17 9.39 1.57
N VAL A 99 3.73 9.40 2.84
CA VAL A 99 3.48 10.64 3.59
C VAL A 99 4.09 10.55 4.98
N LYS A 100 4.86 11.57 5.34
CA LYS A 100 5.45 11.78 6.66
C LYS A 100 4.83 13.01 7.32
N ALA A 101 4.05 12.78 8.39
CA ALA A 101 3.36 13.82 9.15
C ALA A 101 3.59 13.71 10.67
N ASP A 102 4.56 12.91 11.10
CA ASP A 102 4.92 12.65 12.49
C ASP A 102 5.89 13.68 13.09
N CYS A 103 5.88 14.93 12.61
CA CYS A 103 6.76 15.96 13.15
C CYS A 103 6.22 16.54 14.47
N THR A 104 7.08 16.97 15.38
CA THR A 104 6.65 17.57 16.66
C THR A 104 5.82 18.85 16.49
N ALA A 105 5.98 19.56 15.37
CA ALA A 105 5.21 20.75 15.02
C ALA A 105 3.90 20.45 14.27
N CYS A 106 3.60 19.18 13.96
CA CYS A 106 2.53 18.75 13.07
C CYS A 106 1.20 18.59 13.81
N THR A 107 0.82 19.52 14.69
CA THR A 107 -0.49 19.47 15.34
C THR A 107 -1.61 19.75 14.32
N ASN A 108 -2.76 19.09 14.43
CA ASN A 108 -3.94 19.32 13.56
C ASN A 108 -3.66 19.13 12.05
N ILE A 109 -2.73 18.24 11.69
CA ILE A 109 -2.54 17.84 10.29
C ILE A 109 -3.79 17.13 9.76
N SER A 110 -4.10 17.32 8.48
CA SER A 110 -5.14 16.52 7.84
C SER A 110 -4.75 15.96 6.47
N ILE A 111 -4.99 14.67 6.27
CA ILE A 111 -4.85 13.97 4.99
C ILE A 111 -6.24 13.50 4.55
N ARG A 112 -6.69 13.93 3.37
CA ARG A 112 -8.10 13.78 2.97
C ARG A 112 -8.28 13.33 1.54
N SER A 113 -9.18 12.37 1.34
CA SER A 113 -9.72 12.06 0.01
C SER A 113 -8.64 11.69 -1.02
N LEU A 114 -7.62 10.92 -0.61
CA LEU A 114 -6.53 10.46 -1.48
C LEU A 114 -6.62 8.96 -1.74
N VAL A 115 -5.98 8.50 -2.80
CA VAL A 115 -5.49 7.11 -2.90
C VAL A 115 -3.98 7.14 -2.70
N ILE A 116 -3.47 6.28 -1.85
CA ILE A 116 -2.05 6.19 -1.51
C ILE A 116 -1.63 4.74 -1.73
N ASP A 117 -0.75 4.54 -2.70
CA ASP A 117 -0.29 3.22 -3.16
C ASP A 117 1.20 3.09 -2.89
N GLY A 118 1.56 2.12 -2.04
CA GLY A 118 2.95 1.79 -1.77
C GLY A 118 3.63 1.07 -2.92
N ASN A 119 2.89 0.58 -3.92
CA ASN A 119 3.41 -0.05 -5.12
C ASN A 119 4.27 -1.31 -4.82
N ARG A 120 3.95 -2.01 -3.71
CA ARG A 120 4.59 -3.28 -3.34
C ARG A 120 4.58 -4.32 -4.46
N PRO A 121 3.55 -4.43 -5.33
CA PRO A 121 3.58 -5.40 -6.41
C PRO A 121 4.73 -5.26 -7.40
N LEU A 122 5.16 -4.02 -7.67
CA LEU A 122 6.22 -3.74 -8.63
C LEU A 122 7.58 -3.56 -7.95
N LEU A 123 7.59 -2.94 -6.76
CA LEU A 123 8.83 -2.54 -6.08
C LEU A 123 9.21 -3.46 -4.92
N LEU A 124 8.40 -4.49 -4.65
CA LEU A 124 8.57 -5.39 -3.52
C LEU A 124 8.63 -4.61 -2.19
N ARG A 125 9.22 -5.24 -1.18
CA ARG A 125 9.29 -4.73 0.20
C ARG A 125 10.59 -3.95 0.39
N VAL A 126 10.62 -3.10 1.42
CA VAL A 126 11.84 -2.41 1.85
C VAL A 126 12.31 -3.03 3.18
N PRO A 127 13.56 -3.49 3.29
CA PRO A 127 14.13 -3.90 4.58
C PRO A 127 14.03 -2.77 5.59
N LYS A 128 13.41 -3.04 6.76
CA LYS A 128 13.13 -2.03 7.80
C LYS A 128 12.28 -0.85 7.27
N GLY A 129 11.47 -1.11 6.25
CA GLY A 129 10.55 -0.11 5.70
C GLY A 129 9.52 0.32 6.73
N GLU A 130 9.31 1.63 6.85
CA GLU A 130 8.33 2.25 7.73
C GLU A 130 6.90 2.11 7.18
N ALA A 131 5.91 2.66 7.89
CA ALA A 131 4.53 2.68 7.39
C ALA A 131 4.40 3.50 6.09
N LEU A 132 3.41 3.16 5.26
CA LEU A 132 3.10 3.92 4.05
C LEU A 132 2.68 5.36 4.38
N VAL A 133 1.91 5.53 5.46
CA VAL A 133 1.58 6.84 6.02
C VAL A 133 1.96 6.85 7.50
N GLU A 134 2.88 7.73 7.85
CA GLU A 134 3.33 7.92 9.23
C GLU A 134 2.75 9.23 9.79
N MET A 135 1.97 9.09 10.86
CA MET A 135 1.29 10.16 11.59
C MET A 135 1.54 9.97 13.09
N GLY A 136 1.09 10.91 13.91
CA GLY A 136 1.30 10.95 15.35
C GLY A 136 2.36 11.99 15.74
N ASN A 137 3.02 11.78 16.89
CA ASN A 137 3.96 12.73 17.51
C ASN A 137 3.40 14.09 17.96
N ALA A 138 2.29 14.53 17.38
CA ALA A 138 1.59 15.75 17.71
C ALA A 138 0.08 15.51 17.77
N ASP A 139 -0.63 16.45 18.39
CA ASP A 139 -2.06 16.25 18.70
C ASP A 139 -2.99 16.52 17.51
N GLY A 140 -4.18 15.92 17.56
CA GLY A 140 -5.33 16.32 16.74
C GLY A 140 -5.19 16.03 15.25
N GLN A 141 -4.30 15.12 14.87
CA GLN A 141 -4.10 14.77 13.46
C GLN A 141 -5.22 13.87 12.92
N GLU A 142 -5.56 14.03 11.64
CA GLU A 142 -6.68 13.33 11.01
C GLU A 142 -6.26 12.73 9.66
N ILE A 143 -6.66 11.48 9.42
CA ILE A 143 -6.73 10.90 8.08
C ILE A 143 -8.14 10.38 7.81
N ARG A 144 -8.75 10.88 6.74
CA ARG A 144 -10.11 10.53 6.41
C ARG A 144 -10.40 10.40 4.92
N ASP A 145 -11.40 9.56 4.64
CA ASP A 145 -11.89 9.33 3.29
C ASP A 145 -10.77 8.93 2.31
N CYS A 146 -9.69 8.31 2.80
CA CYS A 146 -8.55 7.89 2.00
C CYS A 146 -8.66 6.41 1.63
N ARG A 147 -7.88 6.00 0.62
CA ARG A 147 -7.63 4.60 0.31
C ARG A 147 -6.13 4.32 0.37
N LEU A 148 -5.72 3.36 1.20
CA LEU A 148 -4.31 3.03 1.41
C LEU A 148 -4.09 1.57 0.99
N ILE A 149 -3.17 1.32 0.06
CA ILE A 149 -2.98 -0.01 -0.52
C ILE A 149 -1.50 -0.36 -0.65
N GLU A 150 -1.21 -1.65 -0.51
CA GLU A 150 0.10 -2.25 -0.83
C GLU A 150 1.31 -1.52 -0.23
N PRO A 151 1.35 -1.28 1.10
CA PRO A 151 2.53 -0.74 1.77
C PRO A 151 3.75 -1.64 1.54
N ARG A 152 4.92 -1.01 1.39
CA ARG A 152 6.20 -1.73 1.25
C ARG A 152 6.89 -2.01 2.58
N GLY A 153 6.42 -1.39 3.66
CA GLY A 153 6.86 -1.66 5.03
C GLY A 153 5.83 -2.46 5.83
N TRP A 154 5.90 -2.32 7.16
CA TRP A 154 5.16 -3.14 8.13
C TRP A 154 3.73 -2.65 8.42
N SER A 155 3.31 -1.48 7.91
CA SER A 155 1.95 -0.97 8.12
C SER A 155 1.49 -0.06 6.97
N ALA A 156 0.19 -0.04 6.68
CA ALA A 156 -0.39 0.94 5.78
C ALA A 156 -0.52 2.32 6.45
N LEU A 157 -0.91 2.35 7.72
CA LEU A 157 -1.10 3.58 8.49
C LEU A 157 -0.61 3.40 9.93
N HIS A 158 0.34 4.22 10.35
CA HIS A 158 0.80 4.25 11.72
C HIS A 158 0.58 5.62 12.36
N PHE A 159 -0.17 5.64 13.46
CA PHE A 159 -0.27 6.76 14.38
C PHE A 159 0.63 6.49 15.60
N ARG A 160 1.88 6.95 15.53
CA ARG A 160 2.86 6.71 16.59
C ARG A 160 2.57 7.49 17.88
N GLU A 161 3.01 6.93 19.00
CA GLU A 161 2.87 7.46 20.36
C GLU A 161 3.52 8.83 20.54
N GLY A 162 4.47 9.17 19.67
CA GLY A 162 5.21 10.41 19.69
C GLY A 162 6.46 10.38 20.54
N ASP A 163 7.32 11.35 20.28
CA ASP A 163 8.50 11.63 21.06
C ASP A 163 8.05 11.94 22.49
N TRP A 164 8.56 11.19 23.46
CA TRP A 164 8.14 11.29 24.85
C TRP A 164 6.66 10.97 25.07
N LYS A 165 6.06 10.13 24.23
CA LYS A 165 4.68 9.64 24.44
C LYS A 165 3.67 10.81 24.42
N SER A 166 3.88 11.77 23.51
CA SER A 166 3.16 13.04 23.44
C SER A 166 1.85 13.01 22.66
N CYS A 167 1.65 12.02 21.78
CA CYS A 167 0.54 12.04 20.83
C CYS A 167 -0.82 11.83 21.53
N SER A 168 -1.78 12.70 21.23
CA SER A 168 -3.18 12.54 21.61
C SER A 168 -4.18 12.98 20.52
N GLY A 169 -5.40 12.43 20.55
CA GLY A 169 -6.50 12.95 19.72
C GLY A 169 -6.38 12.67 18.22
N GLY A 170 -5.75 11.55 17.84
CA GLY A 170 -5.71 11.12 16.45
C GLY A 170 -7.08 10.67 15.93
N VAL A 171 -7.39 10.94 14.66
CA VAL A 171 -8.66 10.57 14.03
C VAL A 171 -8.42 9.81 12.73
N ILE A 172 -8.89 8.57 12.67
CA ILE A 172 -8.81 7.68 11.51
C ILE A 172 -10.23 7.31 11.11
N ARG A 173 -10.77 7.96 10.07
CA ARG A 173 -12.21 7.84 9.75
C ARG A 173 -12.54 7.58 8.29
N ASN A 174 -13.49 6.68 8.04
CA ASN A 174 -14.06 6.41 6.71
C ASN A 174 -13.00 6.06 5.63
N ASN A 175 -11.91 5.43 6.04
CA ASN A 175 -10.86 5.01 5.11
C ASN A 175 -11.15 3.60 4.57
N VAL A 176 -10.59 3.30 3.40
CA VAL A 176 -10.53 1.95 2.83
C VAL A 176 -9.08 1.51 2.81
N ILE A 177 -8.71 0.59 3.70
CA ILE A 177 -7.32 0.19 3.91
C ILE A 177 -7.16 -1.26 3.52
N GLY A 178 -6.23 -1.52 2.61
CA GLY A 178 -5.95 -2.85 2.12
C GLY A 178 -6.06 -3.00 0.60
N PRO A 179 -5.49 -4.07 0.05
CA PRO A 179 -4.81 -5.12 0.80
C PRO A 179 -3.42 -4.66 1.29
N ALA A 180 -2.88 -5.30 2.34
CA ALA A 180 -1.61 -4.92 2.94
C ALA A 180 -0.76 -6.14 3.27
N GLY A 181 0.50 -6.12 2.84
CA GLY A 181 1.44 -7.20 3.11
C GLY A 181 1.21 -8.47 2.29
N GLU A 182 2.05 -9.46 2.53
CA GLU A 182 1.89 -10.83 2.07
C GLU A 182 2.18 -11.80 3.22
N GLU A 183 1.85 -13.07 3.06
CA GLU A 183 2.07 -14.05 4.11
C GLU A 183 3.55 -14.47 4.16
N TRP A 184 3.98 -14.91 5.34
CA TRP A 184 5.35 -15.39 5.54
C TRP A 184 5.57 -16.66 4.73
N ASP A 185 6.66 -16.69 3.97
CA ASP A 185 7.08 -17.87 3.23
C ASP A 185 8.50 -18.24 3.65
N GLU A 186 8.63 -19.32 4.42
CA GLU A 186 9.91 -19.78 4.97
C GLU A 186 10.97 -20.04 3.89
N GLU A 187 10.58 -20.49 2.68
CA GLU A 187 11.54 -20.74 1.59
C GLU A 187 12.23 -19.44 1.13
N TYR A 188 11.53 -18.31 1.23
CA TYR A 188 11.99 -17.02 0.74
C TYR A 188 12.44 -16.07 1.86
N ASP A 189 11.67 -16.05 2.95
CA ASP A 189 11.85 -15.17 4.11
C ASP A 189 12.79 -15.78 5.16
N GLY A 190 13.01 -17.09 5.10
CA GLY A 190 13.81 -17.86 6.05
C GLY A 190 12.99 -18.34 7.26
N SER A 191 13.67 -19.08 8.14
CA SER A 191 13.09 -19.65 9.36
C SER A 191 13.26 -18.77 10.60
N GLU A 192 13.96 -17.63 10.50
CA GLU A 192 14.27 -16.75 11.64
C GLU A 192 13.54 -15.41 11.53
N ASP A 193 12.64 -15.14 12.50
CA ASP A 193 11.70 -14.00 12.52
C ASP A 193 12.13 -12.85 13.46
N PRO A 194 13.25 -12.15 13.20
CA PRO A 194 13.23 -10.75 13.64
C PRO A 194 13.55 -9.74 12.54
N GLU A 195 14.30 -10.12 11.52
CA GLU A 195 14.70 -9.21 10.44
C GLU A 195 14.86 -9.97 9.11
N PRO A 196 13.76 -10.36 8.46
CA PRO A 196 13.83 -11.04 7.16
C PRO A 196 14.65 -10.20 6.18
N ARG A 197 15.52 -10.88 5.41
CA ARG A 197 16.49 -10.25 4.50
C ARG A 197 15.86 -9.25 3.55
N PHE A 198 14.64 -9.54 3.11
CA PHE A 198 13.91 -8.74 2.12
C PHE A 198 12.90 -7.79 2.77
N GLY A 199 12.92 -7.62 4.10
CA GLY A 199 11.91 -6.85 4.83
C GLY A 199 10.67 -7.66 5.19
N ASN A 200 9.91 -7.14 6.16
CA ASN A 200 8.77 -7.85 6.75
C ASN A 200 7.71 -8.18 5.68
N PRO A 201 7.38 -9.47 5.43
CA PRO A 201 6.27 -9.83 4.56
C PRO A 201 4.95 -9.27 5.07
N ARG A 202 4.77 -9.26 6.38
CA ARG A 202 3.50 -8.94 7.01
C ARG A 202 3.33 -7.43 7.07
N ALA A 203 2.08 -6.99 6.96
CA ALA A 203 1.77 -5.59 7.18
C ALA A 203 0.41 -5.40 7.85
N ASP A 204 0.40 -4.48 8.80
CA ASP A 204 -0.80 -3.99 9.43
C ASP A 204 -1.64 -3.13 8.48
N GLY A 205 -2.94 -3.07 8.72
CA GLY A 205 -3.80 -2.04 8.16
C GLY A 205 -3.64 -0.72 8.90
N ILE A 206 -3.99 -0.72 10.19
CA ILE A 206 -3.91 0.43 11.09
C ILE A 206 -3.11 0.03 12.32
N SER A 207 -2.10 0.83 12.65
CA SER A 207 -1.29 0.71 13.85
C SER A 207 -1.48 1.98 14.67
N LEU A 208 -2.10 1.89 15.85
CA LEU A 208 -2.44 3.05 16.70
C LEU A 208 -1.75 2.97 18.06
N ALA A 209 -0.81 3.87 18.28
CA ALA A 209 -0.15 4.09 19.58
C ALA A 209 -0.47 5.47 20.19
N CYS A 210 -1.13 6.36 19.43
CA CYS A 210 -1.60 7.66 19.90
C CYS A 210 -2.80 7.51 20.84
N LYS A 211 -2.81 8.21 21.98
CA LYS A 211 -3.90 8.12 22.98
C LYS A 211 -5.11 8.96 22.60
N ASP A 212 -6.21 8.78 23.32
CA ASP A 212 -7.44 9.57 23.21
C ASP A 212 -7.91 9.70 21.75
N SER A 213 -7.69 8.65 20.95
CA SER A 213 -7.85 8.66 19.50
C SER A 213 -9.13 7.96 19.07
N LEU A 214 -9.59 8.22 17.84
CA LEU A 214 -10.80 7.65 17.27
C LEU A 214 -10.49 6.91 15.97
N VAL A 215 -10.86 5.62 15.92
CA VAL A 215 -10.83 4.78 14.70
C VAL A 215 -12.26 4.39 14.36
N GLU A 216 -12.85 5.04 13.35
CA GLU A 216 -14.28 4.91 13.06
C GLU A 216 -14.62 4.70 11.58
N GLY A 217 -15.54 3.77 11.30
CA GLY A 217 -16.16 3.67 9.98
C GLY A 217 -15.20 3.23 8.87
N ASN A 218 -14.03 2.69 9.23
CA ASN A 218 -13.04 2.23 8.27
C ASN A 218 -13.42 0.86 7.74
N THR A 219 -13.06 0.59 6.49
CA THR A 219 -13.08 -0.75 5.91
C THR A 219 -11.64 -1.21 5.76
N VAL A 220 -11.25 -2.22 6.52
CA VAL A 220 -9.90 -2.80 6.49
C VAL A 220 -9.99 -4.24 5.95
N PHE A 221 -9.16 -4.61 5.00
CA PHE A 221 -9.26 -5.93 4.41
C PHE A 221 -7.93 -6.48 3.91
N ASP A 222 -7.82 -7.81 3.91
CA ASP A 222 -6.67 -8.53 3.34
C ASP A 222 -5.31 -7.97 3.83
N THR A 223 -5.20 -7.73 5.14
CA THR A 223 -3.97 -7.34 5.84
C THR A 223 -3.29 -8.61 6.36
N THR A 224 -2.01 -8.82 6.10
CA THR A 224 -1.36 -10.10 6.47
C THR A 224 -0.81 -10.16 7.89
N ASP A 225 -0.83 -9.04 8.60
CA ASP A 225 -0.55 -8.97 10.03
C ASP A 225 -1.83 -8.66 10.83
N GLY A 226 -1.87 -7.54 11.57
CA GLY A 226 -3.05 -7.01 12.21
C GLY A 226 -3.87 -6.07 11.32
N ALA A 227 -5.18 -6.25 11.22
CA ALA A 227 -6.00 -5.26 10.50
C ALA A 227 -6.07 -3.94 11.27
N ILE A 228 -6.33 -4.00 12.58
CA ILE A 228 -6.26 -2.87 13.50
C ILE A 228 -5.47 -3.30 14.74
N VAL A 229 -4.32 -2.68 14.98
CA VAL A 229 -3.44 -2.97 16.12
C VAL A 229 -3.40 -1.76 17.04
N LEU A 230 -3.74 -1.97 18.30
CA LEU A 230 -3.67 -0.96 19.36
C LEU A 230 -2.42 -1.22 20.19
N PHE A 231 -1.49 -0.27 20.19
CA PHE A 231 -0.30 -0.30 21.04
C PHE A 231 -0.60 0.55 22.28
N GLY A 232 -1.28 -0.03 23.28
CA GLY A 232 -1.54 0.62 24.59
C GLY A 232 -2.08 2.06 24.52
N SER A 233 -3.02 2.32 23.62
CA SER A 233 -3.54 3.64 23.28
C SER A 233 -4.68 4.10 24.21
N ALA A 234 -4.42 4.24 25.51
CA ALA A 234 -5.41 4.61 26.53
C ALA A 234 -6.36 5.75 26.10
N GLY A 235 -7.64 5.64 26.49
CA GLY A 235 -8.71 6.59 26.16
C GLY A 235 -9.27 6.50 24.73
N SER A 236 -8.68 5.65 23.87
CA SER A 236 -9.08 5.58 22.46
C SER A 236 -10.36 4.77 22.21
N GLU A 237 -11.05 5.08 21.13
CA GLU A 237 -12.30 4.41 20.71
C GLU A 237 -12.15 3.83 19.30
N VAL A 238 -12.43 2.54 19.15
CA VAL A 238 -12.42 1.80 17.88
C VAL A 238 -13.83 1.29 17.62
N ARG A 239 -14.56 1.93 16.71
CA ARG A 239 -15.97 1.60 16.49
C ARG A 239 -16.43 1.62 15.04
N GLU A 240 -17.46 0.83 14.76
CA GLU A 240 -18.15 0.82 13.46
C GLU A 240 -17.22 0.51 12.28
N ASN A 241 -16.07 -0.13 12.53
CA ASN A 241 -15.17 -0.57 11.48
C ASN A 241 -15.62 -1.93 10.92
N LYS A 242 -15.29 -2.17 9.66
CA LYS A 242 -15.48 -3.44 8.98
C LYS A 242 -14.12 -4.04 8.66
N VAL A 243 -13.85 -5.23 9.20
CA VAL A 243 -12.64 -5.98 8.91
C VAL A 243 -13.01 -7.27 8.18
N TYR A 244 -12.36 -7.60 7.07
CA TYR A 244 -12.60 -8.89 6.43
C TYR A 244 -11.39 -9.48 5.70
N ALA A 245 -11.36 -10.81 5.63
CA ALA A 245 -10.40 -11.57 4.84
C ALA A 245 -11.10 -12.20 3.63
N ARG A 246 -10.61 -11.89 2.43
CA ARG A 246 -11.16 -12.39 1.16
C ARG A 246 -10.10 -13.09 0.31
N THR A 247 -8.89 -12.54 0.25
CA THR A 247 -7.82 -13.06 -0.63
C THR A 247 -6.51 -13.31 0.09
N ARG A 248 -6.30 -12.73 1.28
CA ARG A 248 -5.09 -12.92 2.11
C ARG A 248 -5.49 -13.34 3.51
N MET A 249 -4.67 -14.14 4.17
CA MET A 249 -4.89 -14.49 5.56
C MET A 249 -4.58 -13.29 6.47
N VAL A 250 -5.41 -13.08 7.50
CA VAL A 250 -5.22 -12.03 8.51
C VAL A 250 -4.86 -12.69 9.84
N MET A 251 -3.77 -12.27 10.49
CA MET A 251 -3.35 -12.85 11.77
C MET A 251 -4.24 -12.40 12.93
N GLY A 252 -4.57 -11.10 12.97
CA GLY A 252 -5.53 -10.58 13.94
C GLY A 252 -6.38 -9.48 13.35
N ALA A 253 -7.70 -9.57 13.45
CA ALA A 253 -8.55 -8.48 12.93
C ALA A 253 -8.49 -7.24 13.85
N ILE A 254 -8.61 -7.39 15.16
CA ILE A 254 -8.34 -6.32 16.12
C ILE A 254 -7.46 -6.84 17.25
N ASN A 255 -6.33 -6.18 17.52
CA ASN A 255 -5.34 -6.63 18.51
C ASN A 255 -5.17 -5.62 19.64
N LEU A 256 -5.23 -6.11 20.88
CA LEU A 256 -4.95 -5.42 22.14
C LEU A 256 -3.90 -6.24 22.91
N VAL A 257 -2.77 -6.50 22.26
CA VAL A 257 -1.80 -7.52 22.69
C VAL A 257 -0.45 -6.93 23.08
N ASP A 258 -0.14 -5.74 22.59
CA ASP A 258 1.15 -5.09 22.77
C ASP A 258 1.29 -4.48 24.16
N TYR A 259 2.45 -4.75 24.78
CA TYR A 259 2.88 -4.10 26.02
C TYR A 259 3.51 -2.75 25.72
N ASP A 260 4.45 -2.68 24.78
CA ASP A 260 5.06 -1.42 24.39
C ASP A 260 4.16 -0.61 23.43
N PRO A 261 4.26 0.72 23.42
CA PRO A 261 5.14 1.55 24.24
C PRO A 261 4.54 1.92 25.60
N TRP A 262 3.29 1.55 25.91
CA TRP A 262 2.55 2.07 27.07
C TRP A 262 2.41 1.11 28.25
N GLU A 263 3.30 0.13 28.35
CA GLU A 263 3.31 -0.85 29.44
C GLU A 263 1.98 -1.60 29.56
N GLY A 264 1.37 -1.90 28.41
CA GLY A 264 0.12 -2.64 28.29
C GLY A 264 -1.09 -1.85 28.76
N ASN A 265 -1.04 -0.52 28.80
CA ASN A 265 -2.15 0.31 29.28
C ASN A 265 -3.24 0.53 28.22
N TYR A 266 -4.36 -0.17 28.38
CA TYR A 266 -5.58 -0.01 27.58
C TYR A 266 -6.71 0.63 28.39
N THR A 267 -6.40 1.33 29.49
CA THR A 267 -7.41 2.02 30.32
C THR A 267 -8.28 2.92 29.44
N ASP A 268 -9.59 2.81 29.62
CA ASP A 268 -10.62 3.53 28.86
C ASP A 268 -10.60 3.31 27.34
N VAL A 269 -9.85 2.32 26.83
CA VAL A 269 -9.98 1.87 25.44
C VAL A 269 -11.35 1.22 25.25
N ARG A 270 -12.05 1.59 24.19
CA ARG A 270 -13.37 1.05 23.86
C ARG A 270 -13.38 0.52 22.43
N VAL A 271 -13.49 -0.80 22.28
CA VAL A 271 -13.60 -1.49 20.99
C VAL A 271 -15.01 -2.03 20.84
N HIS A 272 -15.83 -1.40 20.00
CA HIS A 272 -17.23 -1.80 19.92
C HIS A 272 -17.92 -1.58 18.59
N HIS A 273 -18.98 -2.36 18.35
CA HIS A 273 -19.79 -2.24 17.14
C HIS A 273 -18.99 -2.43 15.84
N ASN A 274 -17.86 -3.13 15.91
CA ASN A 274 -17.09 -3.51 14.72
C ASN A 274 -17.68 -4.80 14.13
N THR A 275 -17.58 -4.97 12.82
CA THR A 275 -17.94 -6.20 12.11
C THR A 275 -16.70 -6.86 11.56
N ILE A 276 -16.49 -8.14 11.88
CA ILE A 276 -15.34 -8.92 11.45
C ILE A 276 -15.83 -10.14 10.67
N ALA A 277 -15.36 -10.33 9.44
CA ALA A 277 -15.86 -11.38 8.56
C ALA A 277 -14.77 -12.17 7.82
N GLY A 278 -14.76 -13.50 8.00
CA GLY A 278 -13.99 -14.42 7.16
C GLY A 278 -14.78 -14.81 5.91
N LEU A 279 -14.61 -14.08 4.81
CA LEU A 279 -15.49 -14.18 3.63
C LEU A 279 -14.99 -15.14 2.55
N GLY A 280 -13.69 -15.16 2.28
CA GLY A 280 -13.08 -16.00 1.25
C GLY A 280 -11.64 -16.40 1.55
N SER A 281 -11.08 -15.83 2.62
CA SER A 281 -9.82 -16.21 3.21
C SER A 281 -10.02 -16.33 4.71
N TYR A 282 -8.93 -16.48 5.45
CA TYR A 282 -8.92 -16.89 6.83
C TYR A 282 -8.48 -15.75 7.77
N ILE A 283 -9.17 -15.61 8.90
CA ILE A 283 -8.77 -14.74 10.02
C ILE A 283 -8.38 -15.63 11.18
N LYS A 284 -7.12 -15.60 11.61
CA LYS A 284 -6.61 -16.48 12.67
C LYS A 284 -7.23 -16.17 14.03
N GLY A 285 -7.33 -14.89 14.41
CA GLY A 285 -8.08 -14.41 15.57
C GLY A 285 -8.88 -13.16 15.24
N ALA A 286 -10.18 -13.13 15.56
CA ALA A 286 -11.00 -11.95 15.28
C ALA A 286 -10.65 -10.80 16.23
N ILE A 287 -10.65 -11.02 17.54
CA ILE A 287 -10.18 -10.03 18.52
C ILE A 287 -9.27 -10.72 19.54
N ASN A 288 -8.02 -10.28 19.59
CA ASN A 288 -7.01 -10.85 20.49
C ASN A 288 -6.71 -9.85 21.62
N ILE A 289 -6.81 -10.30 22.88
CA ILE A 289 -6.59 -9.47 24.06
C ILE A 289 -5.51 -10.11 24.95
N GLY A 290 -4.44 -9.36 25.16
CA GLY A 290 -3.28 -9.76 25.95
C GLY A 290 -2.21 -10.53 25.18
N GLN A 291 -0.97 -10.37 25.63
CA GLN A 291 0.23 -10.72 24.88
C GLN A 291 0.37 -12.23 24.62
N ALA A 292 -0.16 -13.06 25.52
CA ALA A 292 -0.15 -14.52 25.35
C ALA A 292 -0.96 -14.97 24.13
N CYS A 293 -1.88 -14.17 23.60
CA CYS A 293 -2.53 -14.52 22.33
C CYS A 293 -1.50 -14.62 21.16
N TRP A 294 -0.39 -13.88 21.23
CA TRP A 294 0.64 -13.85 20.19
C TRP A 294 1.93 -14.58 20.57
N THR A 295 2.14 -14.79 21.86
CA THR A 295 3.40 -15.29 22.43
C THR A 295 3.14 -16.41 23.45
N ASP A 296 4.20 -17.00 23.99
CA ASP A 296 4.17 -17.89 25.16
C ASP A 296 4.22 -17.10 26.48
N ASN A 297 4.33 -15.76 26.41
CA ASN A 297 4.51 -14.91 27.57
C ASN A 297 3.19 -14.68 28.31
N THR A 298 3.04 -15.39 29.43
CA THR A 298 1.92 -15.22 30.36
C THR A 298 2.23 -14.32 31.55
N GLU A 299 3.47 -13.83 31.67
CA GLU A 299 3.92 -13.01 32.81
C GLU A 299 3.67 -11.51 32.57
N ILE A 300 3.83 -11.06 31.32
CA ILE A 300 3.56 -9.68 30.93
C ILE A 300 2.09 -9.54 30.57
N MET A 301 1.38 -8.72 31.35
CA MET A 301 -0.06 -8.54 31.21
C MET A 301 -0.41 -7.15 30.68
N VAL A 302 -1.37 -7.11 29.76
CA VAL A 302 -2.08 -5.87 29.40
C VAL A 302 -3.18 -5.58 30.41
N HIS A 303 -3.63 -4.33 30.51
CA HIS A 303 -4.62 -3.94 31.51
C HIS A 303 -5.60 -2.86 31.05
N GLY A 304 -6.83 -2.98 31.54
CA GLY A 304 -7.92 -2.05 31.24
C GLY A 304 -8.54 -2.27 29.87
N GLY A 305 -9.57 -1.47 29.57
CA GLY A 305 -10.25 -1.46 28.27
C GLY A 305 -11.50 -2.33 28.22
N SER A 306 -12.28 -2.12 27.16
CA SER A 306 -13.55 -2.80 26.95
C SER A 306 -13.73 -3.21 25.49
N VAL A 307 -14.21 -4.43 25.28
CA VAL A 307 -14.51 -5.02 23.98
C VAL A 307 -15.96 -5.46 23.99
N THR A 308 -16.85 -4.70 23.35
CA THR A 308 -18.28 -4.96 23.47
C THR A 308 -19.05 -4.81 22.16
N HIS A 309 -20.19 -5.49 22.02
CA HIS A 309 -21.09 -5.28 20.87
C HIS A 309 -20.45 -5.50 19.49
N ASN A 310 -19.33 -6.23 19.39
CA ASN A 310 -18.74 -6.57 18.11
C ASN A 310 -19.46 -7.79 17.51
N THR A 311 -19.50 -7.85 16.17
CA THR A 311 -20.11 -8.96 15.42
C THR A 311 -19.04 -9.70 14.64
N ILE A 312 -19.01 -11.02 14.80
CA ILE A 312 -18.10 -11.92 14.11
C ILE A 312 -18.92 -12.87 13.22
N GLU A 313 -18.60 -12.95 11.94
CA GLU A 313 -19.36 -13.72 10.94
C GLU A 313 -18.46 -14.37 9.87
N GLY A 314 -19.03 -15.25 9.05
CA GLY A 314 -18.31 -15.93 7.96
C GLY A 314 -17.76 -17.31 8.34
N GLU A 315 -17.09 -17.95 7.38
CA GLU A 315 -16.66 -19.36 7.50
C GLU A 315 -15.16 -19.54 7.73
N GLY A 316 -14.36 -18.52 7.43
CA GLY A 316 -12.90 -18.57 7.53
C GLY A 316 -12.38 -17.89 8.79
N ILE A 317 -12.70 -18.41 9.98
CA ILE A 317 -12.18 -17.87 11.25
C ILE A 317 -11.58 -18.97 12.11
N GLY A 318 -10.40 -18.71 12.66
CA GLY A 318 -9.73 -19.55 13.67
C GLY A 318 -10.39 -19.38 15.03
N TYR A 319 -10.07 -18.29 15.71
CA TYR A 319 -10.69 -17.95 17.00
C TYR A 319 -11.52 -16.66 16.88
N GLY A 320 -12.59 -16.58 17.67
CA GLY A 320 -13.39 -15.35 17.77
C GLY A 320 -12.68 -14.31 18.64
N ILE A 321 -13.08 -14.21 19.91
CA ILE A 321 -12.40 -13.37 20.89
C ILE A 321 -11.56 -14.26 21.80
N THR A 322 -10.24 -14.03 21.82
CA THR A 322 -9.30 -14.72 22.71
C THR A 322 -8.77 -13.76 23.78
N VAL A 323 -8.69 -14.24 25.03
CA VAL A 323 -8.18 -13.45 26.15
C VAL A 323 -7.14 -14.26 26.93
N ALA A 324 -5.92 -13.75 26.99
CA ALA A 324 -4.82 -14.36 27.74
C ALA A 324 -3.75 -13.34 28.11
N GLY A 325 -3.37 -13.26 29.39
CA GLY A 325 -2.43 -12.24 29.88
C GLY A 325 -3.06 -10.85 29.94
N ALA A 326 -4.29 -10.74 30.45
CA ALA A 326 -5.02 -9.48 30.50
C ALA A 326 -5.73 -9.28 31.85
N ARG A 327 -5.68 -8.07 32.41
CA ARG A 327 -6.35 -7.74 33.69
C ARG A 327 -7.28 -6.53 33.60
N GLY A 328 -8.37 -6.56 34.37
CA GLY A 328 -9.32 -5.45 34.45
C GLY A 328 -9.98 -5.13 33.11
N VAL A 329 -10.07 -6.11 32.21
CA VAL A 329 -10.74 -5.98 30.91
C VAL A 329 -12.23 -6.26 31.06
N THR A 330 -13.06 -5.63 30.22
CA THR A 330 -14.49 -5.93 30.12
C THR A 330 -14.82 -6.44 28.72
N VAL A 331 -15.32 -7.66 28.61
CA VAL A 331 -15.71 -8.28 27.32
C VAL A 331 -17.14 -8.77 27.40
N LEU A 332 -18.08 -7.98 26.86
CA LEU A 332 -19.52 -8.20 27.02
C LEU A 332 -20.28 -7.98 25.71
N ASP A 333 -21.42 -8.65 25.55
CA ASP A 333 -22.39 -8.40 24.48
C ASP A 333 -21.83 -8.55 23.05
N ASN A 334 -20.72 -9.28 22.87
CA ASN A 334 -20.22 -9.62 21.55
C ASN A 334 -21.00 -10.80 20.99
N LYS A 335 -21.22 -10.80 19.67
CA LYS A 335 -22.01 -11.81 18.99
C LYS A 335 -21.17 -12.49 17.92
N SER A 336 -21.33 -13.81 17.83
CA SER A 336 -20.75 -14.58 16.74
C SER A 336 -21.78 -15.48 16.08
N THR A 337 -21.76 -15.47 14.75
CA THR A 337 -22.41 -16.48 13.90
C THR A 337 -21.40 -17.18 13.00
N ALA A 338 -20.10 -16.95 13.23
CA ALA A 338 -19.04 -17.50 12.42
C ALA A 338 -18.82 -19.00 12.66
N ARG A 339 -18.22 -19.66 11.68
CA ARG A 339 -17.69 -21.01 11.82
C ARG A 339 -16.23 -20.95 12.22
N TYR A 340 -15.90 -21.66 13.30
CA TYR A 340 -14.55 -21.74 13.84
C TYR A 340 -13.91 -23.07 13.46
N SER A 341 -12.66 -23.03 13.02
CA SER A 341 -11.91 -24.22 12.60
C SER A 341 -10.41 -23.94 12.64
N GLY A 342 -9.60 -24.89 12.21
CA GLY A 342 -8.16 -24.71 12.06
C GLY A 342 -7.35 -25.64 12.95
N VAL A 343 -6.06 -25.73 12.62
CA VAL A 343 -5.08 -26.56 13.32
C VAL A 343 -3.83 -25.72 13.54
N MET A 344 -3.12 -25.96 14.65
CA MET A 344 -1.85 -25.27 14.88
C MET A 344 -0.87 -25.62 13.77
N GLY A 345 -0.23 -24.59 13.19
CA GLY A 345 0.79 -24.76 12.17
C GLY A 345 1.97 -25.59 12.69
N ARG A 346 2.63 -26.34 11.79
CA ARG A 346 3.76 -27.21 12.15
C ARG A 346 4.93 -26.44 12.77
N GLU A 347 5.11 -25.20 12.34
CA GLU A 347 6.16 -24.29 12.81
C GLU A 347 5.74 -23.45 14.02
N CYS A 348 4.56 -23.71 14.59
CA CYS A 348 4.15 -23.06 15.83
C CYS A 348 5.13 -23.43 16.95
N PRO A 349 5.57 -22.47 17.78
CA PRO A 349 6.34 -22.77 18.97
C PRO A 349 5.66 -23.84 19.83
N VAL A 350 6.46 -24.68 20.48
CA VAL A 350 5.96 -25.73 21.37
C VAL A 350 5.36 -25.06 22.61
N ALA A 351 4.04 -24.98 22.62
CA ALA A 351 3.23 -24.49 23.73
C ALA A 351 2.33 -25.63 24.25
N PRO A 352 1.76 -25.51 25.46
CA PRO A 352 0.61 -26.30 25.85
C PRO A 352 -0.45 -26.27 24.74
N PRO A 353 -1.11 -27.41 24.44
CA PRO A 353 -2.13 -27.44 23.41
C PRO A 353 -3.23 -26.42 23.72
N ASN A 354 -3.46 -25.49 22.80
CA ASN A 354 -4.59 -24.57 22.88
C ASN A 354 -5.90 -25.33 22.91
N ALA A 355 -6.92 -24.71 23.51
CA ALA A 355 -8.28 -25.19 23.31
C ALA A 355 -8.70 -25.10 21.84
N GLU A 356 -9.66 -25.94 21.46
CA GLU A 356 -10.22 -25.95 20.12
C GLU A 356 -10.75 -24.57 19.69
N PRO A 357 -10.63 -24.22 18.40
CA PRO A 357 -11.23 -23.03 17.78
C PRO A 357 -12.68 -22.77 18.21
N VAL A 358 -12.94 -21.62 18.84
CA VAL A 358 -14.25 -21.26 19.39
C VAL A 358 -14.49 -19.75 19.37
N ALA A 359 -15.76 -19.35 19.51
CA ALA A 359 -16.19 -17.96 19.49
C ALA A 359 -15.62 -17.10 20.61
N PHE A 360 -15.56 -17.63 21.83
CA PHE A 360 -15.14 -16.89 23.01
C PHE A 360 -14.27 -17.80 23.87
N LEU A 361 -12.96 -17.53 23.86
CA LEU A 361 -11.96 -18.35 24.55
C LEU A 361 -11.16 -17.49 25.52
N ILE A 362 -11.01 -17.96 26.75
CA ILE A 362 -10.25 -17.26 27.79
C ILE A 362 -9.34 -18.23 28.53
N ASN A 363 -8.12 -17.78 28.81
CA ASN A 363 -7.29 -18.40 29.84
C ASN A 363 -7.52 -17.69 31.17
N ARG A 364 -8.34 -18.28 32.07
CA ARG A 364 -8.61 -17.72 33.40
C ARG A 364 -7.46 -17.87 34.39
N GLY A 365 -6.43 -18.66 34.05
CA GLY A 365 -5.20 -18.75 34.85
C GLY A 365 -4.32 -17.51 34.70
N SER A 366 -4.40 -16.84 33.55
CA SER A 366 -3.61 -15.64 33.23
C SER A 366 -4.45 -14.41 32.94
N SER A 367 -5.76 -14.43 33.21
CA SER A 367 -6.65 -13.31 32.90
C SER A 367 -7.71 -13.05 33.96
N GLU A 368 -7.96 -11.76 34.22
CA GLU A 368 -9.00 -11.29 35.15
C GLU A 368 -9.80 -10.13 34.54
N GLY A 369 -11.10 -10.07 34.87
CA GLY A 369 -12.00 -9.09 34.26
C GLY A 369 -13.47 -9.49 34.35
N VAL A 370 -14.30 -8.79 33.58
CA VAL A 370 -15.73 -9.05 33.43
C VAL A 370 -15.98 -9.60 32.05
N PHE A 371 -16.55 -10.80 31.96
CA PHE A 371 -16.71 -11.54 30.71
C PHE A 371 -18.15 -12.03 30.57
N GLN A 372 -18.64 -12.09 29.33
CA GLN A 372 -19.94 -12.70 29.00
C GLN A 372 -19.92 -14.21 29.25
N ASP A 373 -21.09 -14.80 29.49
CA ASP A 373 -21.24 -16.19 29.99
C ASP A 373 -20.76 -17.24 28.97
N GLU A 374 -20.73 -16.92 27.68
CA GLU A 374 -20.36 -17.85 26.60
C GLU A 374 -18.85 -18.17 26.54
N PHE A 375 -18.02 -17.50 27.33
CA PHE A 375 -16.58 -17.75 27.37
C PHE A 375 -16.25 -19.16 27.89
N VAL A 376 -15.56 -19.93 27.04
CA VAL A 376 -14.98 -21.21 27.42
C VAL A 376 -13.60 -20.97 28.03
N ASN A 377 -13.30 -21.63 29.15
CA ASN A 377 -11.96 -21.59 29.74
C ASN A 377 -11.05 -22.63 29.09
N GLY A 378 -9.85 -22.22 28.68
CA GLY A 378 -8.86 -23.12 28.09
C GLY A 378 -7.50 -22.44 27.88
N GLU A 379 -6.51 -23.21 27.40
CA GLU A 379 -5.20 -22.66 27.05
C GLU A 379 -5.28 -21.77 25.81
N VAL A 380 -4.54 -20.67 25.85
CA VAL A 380 -4.49 -19.62 24.82
C VAL A 380 -3.06 -19.09 24.75
N GLN A 381 -2.29 -19.63 23.82
CA GLN A 381 -0.92 -19.24 23.52
C GLN A 381 -0.68 -19.29 22.01
N HIS A 382 -0.02 -18.29 21.43
CA HIS A 382 0.29 -18.27 19.99
C HIS A 382 -0.93 -18.58 19.08
N VAL A 383 -2.12 -18.07 19.39
CA VAL A 383 -3.32 -18.36 18.59
C VAL A 383 -3.17 -17.87 17.14
N ILE A 384 -2.28 -16.91 16.89
CA ILE A 384 -1.86 -16.46 15.55
C ILE A 384 -1.09 -17.50 14.73
N CYS A 385 -0.74 -18.65 15.30
CA CYS A 385 -0.10 -19.74 14.57
C CYS A 385 -1.12 -20.77 14.08
N ILE A 386 -2.42 -20.59 14.34
CA ILE A 386 -3.45 -21.43 13.75
C ILE A 386 -3.49 -21.23 12.24
N GLU A 387 -3.59 -22.34 11.51
CA GLU A 387 -3.77 -22.38 10.07
C GLU A 387 -5.14 -23.00 9.75
N PRO A 388 -5.73 -22.68 8.59
CA PRO A 388 -6.93 -23.37 8.14
C PRO A 388 -6.66 -24.87 8.07
N ALA A 389 -7.65 -25.67 8.48
CA ALA A 389 -7.55 -27.12 8.37
C ALA A 389 -7.34 -27.48 6.90
N THR A 390 -6.32 -28.27 6.62
CA THR A 390 -5.96 -28.61 5.25
C THR A 390 -7.00 -29.56 4.65
N GLU A 391 -7.57 -29.19 3.50
CA GLU A 391 -8.25 -30.17 2.65
C GLU A 391 -7.15 -31.07 2.02
N ASP A 392 -7.34 -32.39 2.10
CA ASP A 392 -6.47 -33.40 1.45
C ASP A 392 -5.03 -33.54 1.98
N GLU A 393 -4.79 -33.26 3.27
CA GLU A 393 -3.45 -33.38 3.92
C GLU A 393 -2.34 -32.51 3.29
N GLN A 394 -2.67 -31.67 2.30
CA GLN A 394 -1.72 -30.75 1.69
C GLN A 394 -1.50 -29.55 2.61
N PRO A 395 -0.26 -29.26 3.05
CA PRO A 395 0.00 -28.11 3.90
C PRO A 395 -0.53 -26.83 3.25
N TYR A 396 -1.14 -25.96 4.06
CA TYR A 396 -1.59 -24.65 3.61
C TYR A 396 -0.41 -23.92 2.95
N LYS A 397 -0.65 -23.38 1.75
CA LYS A 397 0.36 -22.63 1.01
C LYS A 397 0.13 -21.13 1.24
N PRO A 398 1.09 -20.42 1.85
CA PRO A 398 0.99 -18.99 2.09
C PRO A 398 0.67 -18.21 0.81
N TRP A 399 -0.20 -17.21 0.91
CA TRP A 399 -0.43 -16.28 -0.20
C TRP A 399 0.80 -15.39 -0.41
N ARG A 400 1.28 -15.35 -1.66
CA ARG A 400 2.50 -14.62 -2.04
C ARG A 400 2.20 -13.69 -3.20
N LEU A 401 2.70 -12.47 -3.13
CA LEU A 401 2.48 -11.50 -4.17
C LEU A 401 3.18 -11.90 -5.48
N ARG A 402 4.35 -12.53 -5.36
CA ARG A 402 5.11 -13.14 -6.48
C ARG A 402 4.37 -14.29 -7.18
N ASP A 403 3.43 -14.94 -6.50
CA ASP A 403 2.58 -15.98 -7.09
C ASP A 403 1.34 -15.39 -7.77
N SER A 404 1.15 -14.07 -7.70
CA SER A 404 0.01 -13.43 -8.34
C SER A 404 0.11 -13.58 -9.88
N PRO A 405 -1.04 -13.72 -10.58
CA PRO A 405 -1.05 -13.79 -12.03
C PRO A 405 -0.30 -12.63 -12.71
N LEU A 406 -0.31 -11.44 -12.08
CA LEU A 406 0.41 -10.28 -12.57
C LEU A 406 1.93 -10.46 -12.46
N ALA A 407 2.44 -10.87 -11.30
CA ALA A 407 3.87 -11.10 -11.11
C ALA A 407 4.39 -12.22 -12.02
N ILE A 408 3.61 -13.30 -12.19
CA ILE A 408 3.94 -14.38 -13.12
C ILE A 408 3.98 -13.87 -14.57
N ALA A 409 3.02 -13.03 -14.97
CA ALA A 409 2.99 -12.44 -16.31
C ALA A 409 4.19 -11.51 -16.54
N THR A 410 4.52 -10.65 -15.58
CA THR A 410 5.70 -9.76 -15.66
C THR A 410 7.00 -10.56 -15.80
N LEU A 411 7.20 -11.58 -14.96
CA LEU A 411 8.38 -12.45 -15.05
C LEU A 411 8.44 -13.20 -16.39
N ALA A 412 7.29 -13.63 -16.93
CA ALA A 412 7.22 -14.26 -18.24
C ALA A 412 7.56 -13.29 -19.39
N GLU A 413 7.15 -12.03 -19.29
CA GLU A 413 7.49 -10.96 -20.24
C GLU A 413 8.99 -10.59 -20.17
N GLU A 414 9.55 -10.46 -18.97
CA GLU A 414 10.99 -10.21 -18.74
C GLU A 414 11.85 -11.37 -19.26
N ALA A 415 11.47 -12.62 -18.97
CA ALA A 415 12.18 -13.79 -19.49
C ALA A 415 12.11 -13.90 -21.03
N GLN A 416 11.08 -13.33 -21.66
CA GLN A 416 10.98 -13.21 -23.12
C GLN A 416 11.79 -12.03 -23.67
N SER A 417 11.89 -10.91 -22.95
CA SER A 417 12.68 -9.73 -23.35
C SER A 417 14.19 -10.00 -23.28
N GLU A 418 14.65 -10.71 -22.24
CA GLU A 418 16.05 -11.16 -22.12
C GLU A 418 16.45 -12.11 -23.25
N LYS A 419 15.55 -13.01 -23.67
CA LYS A 419 15.80 -13.94 -24.78
C LYS A 419 15.81 -13.28 -26.16
N THR A 420 15.18 -12.10 -26.30
CA THR A 420 15.08 -11.40 -27.59
C THR A 420 16.10 -10.26 -27.74
N GLY A 421 16.98 -10.03 -26.76
CA GLY A 421 18.03 -9.01 -26.83
C GLY A 421 17.48 -7.59 -27.00
N GLY A 422 16.29 -7.34 -26.48
CA GLY A 422 15.55 -6.11 -26.71
C GLY A 422 15.79 -5.09 -25.60
N TYR A 423 16.76 -4.20 -25.81
CA TYR A 423 16.69 -2.86 -25.23
C TYR A 423 15.42 -2.17 -25.79
N MET A 424 14.31 -2.31 -25.08
CA MET A 424 13.13 -1.48 -25.30
C MET A 424 13.22 -0.31 -24.34
N ASP A 425 13.38 0.87 -24.94
CA ASP A 425 13.50 2.20 -24.35
C ASP A 425 12.52 2.42 -23.19
N GLU A 426 12.99 2.82 -22.00
CA GLU A 426 12.17 3.15 -20.81
C GLU A 426 11.02 4.13 -21.15
N ALA A 427 11.22 4.97 -22.16
CA ALA A 427 10.20 5.86 -22.68
C ALA A 427 8.97 5.12 -23.24
N MET A 428 9.13 3.89 -23.75
CA MET A 428 8.05 3.05 -24.26
C MET A 428 7.21 2.44 -23.13
N HIS A 429 7.83 1.99 -22.04
CA HIS A 429 7.11 1.47 -20.87
C HIS A 429 6.34 2.59 -20.16
N ALA A 430 6.95 3.78 -20.01
CA ALA A 430 6.27 4.93 -19.46
C ALA A 430 5.09 5.39 -20.34
N ALA A 431 5.29 5.49 -21.67
CA ALA A 431 4.22 5.89 -22.58
C ALA A 431 3.11 4.84 -22.69
N LEU A 432 3.43 3.54 -22.60
CA LEU A 432 2.45 2.46 -22.59
C LEU A 432 1.66 2.45 -21.28
N ALA A 433 2.33 2.60 -20.13
CA ALA A 433 1.68 2.72 -18.83
C ALA A 433 0.77 3.95 -18.78
N ASP A 434 1.24 5.11 -19.25
CA ASP A 434 0.42 6.33 -19.29
C ASP A 434 -0.74 6.21 -20.29
N SER A 435 -0.56 5.50 -21.41
CA SER A 435 -1.64 5.19 -22.36
C SER A 435 -2.65 4.19 -21.79
N LEU A 436 -2.21 3.22 -20.99
CA LEU A 436 -3.06 2.22 -20.35
C LEU A 436 -3.88 2.88 -19.23
N VAL A 437 -3.25 3.74 -18.44
CA VAL A 437 -3.91 4.56 -17.41
C VAL A 437 -4.91 5.50 -18.07
N ALA A 438 -4.53 6.23 -19.12
CA ALA A 438 -5.47 7.09 -19.86
C ALA A 438 -6.65 6.29 -20.46
N TYR A 439 -6.39 5.11 -21.02
CA TYR A 439 -7.43 4.23 -21.53
C TYR A 439 -8.38 3.71 -20.44
N GLN A 440 -7.83 3.29 -19.29
CA GLN A 440 -8.64 2.90 -18.13
C GLN A 440 -9.50 4.08 -17.66
N MET A 441 -8.94 5.29 -17.62
CA MET A 441 -9.68 6.50 -17.23
C MET A 441 -10.79 6.86 -18.23
N ASP A 442 -10.57 6.72 -19.54
CA ASP A 442 -11.57 6.96 -20.57
C ASP A 442 -12.74 5.95 -20.50
N VAL A 443 -12.43 4.66 -20.30
CA VAL A 443 -13.44 3.61 -20.13
C VAL A 443 -14.26 3.86 -18.86
N LEU A 444 -13.60 4.26 -17.78
CA LEU A 444 -14.26 4.55 -16.50
C LEU A 444 -15.11 5.83 -16.55
N ALA A 445 -14.66 6.87 -17.27
CA ALA A 445 -15.46 8.07 -17.52
C ALA A 445 -16.72 7.75 -18.33
N ALA A 446 -16.62 6.87 -19.34
CA ALA A 446 -17.77 6.39 -20.10
C ALA A 446 -18.76 5.63 -19.20
N LEU A 447 -18.27 4.78 -18.29
CA LEU A 447 -19.11 4.05 -17.33
C LEU A 447 -19.79 4.98 -16.31
N LYS A 448 -19.11 6.03 -15.83
CA LYS A 448 -19.72 7.07 -14.98
C LYS A 448 -20.85 7.79 -15.69
N GLY A 449 -20.66 8.13 -16.97
CA GLY A 449 -21.71 8.71 -17.80
C GLY A 449 -22.93 7.81 -17.97
N VAL A 450 -22.73 6.48 -18.03
CA VAL A 450 -23.81 5.50 -18.04
C VAL A 450 -24.52 5.43 -16.68
N ARG A 451 -23.77 5.42 -15.57
CA ARG A 451 -24.33 5.34 -14.21
C ARG A 451 -25.17 6.57 -13.84
N GLU A 452 -24.71 7.77 -14.16
CA GLU A 452 -25.46 9.00 -13.86
C GLU A 452 -26.73 9.11 -14.71
N LYS A 453 -26.70 8.63 -15.96
CA LYS A 453 -27.92 8.51 -16.78
C LYS A 453 -28.91 7.48 -16.22
N LEU A 454 -28.41 6.36 -15.70
CA LEU A 454 -29.22 5.34 -15.03
C LEU A 454 -29.87 5.85 -13.74
N LYS A 455 -29.18 6.67 -12.94
CA LYS A 455 -29.76 7.29 -11.74
C LYS A 455 -30.91 8.25 -12.08
N GLY A 456 -30.81 8.99 -13.19
CA GLY A 456 -31.90 9.84 -13.68
C GLY A 456 -33.14 9.08 -14.14
N SER A 457 -32.98 7.81 -14.55
CA SER A 457 -34.08 6.94 -15.00
C SER A 457 -34.72 6.11 -13.87
N VAL A 458 -34.16 6.15 -12.65
CA VAL A 458 -34.65 5.38 -11.48
C VAL A 458 -34.95 6.33 -10.31
N GLU A 459 -35.83 7.31 -10.51
CA GLU A 459 -36.57 7.88 -9.39
C GLU A 459 -37.88 7.10 -9.17
N PRO A 460 -38.18 6.66 -7.94
CA PRO A 460 -39.44 5.98 -7.65
C PRO A 460 -40.59 6.99 -7.74
N ALA A 461 -41.53 6.73 -8.66
CA ALA A 461 -42.79 7.45 -8.73
C ALA A 461 -43.60 7.24 -7.43
N GLY A 462 -43.39 8.09 -6.43
CA GLY A 462 -44.23 8.25 -5.25
C GLY A 462 -44.17 9.71 -4.82
N LYS A 463 -45.24 10.45 -4.53
CA LYS A 463 -46.64 10.11 -4.22
C LYS A 463 -47.49 11.30 -4.70
N LYS A 464 -48.50 11.06 -5.52
CA LYS A 464 -49.76 11.81 -5.49
C LYS A 464 -50.88 10.87 -5.89
N ARG A 465 -51.34 10.10 -4.91
CA ARG A 465 -52.51 9.23 -5.01
C ARG A 465 -53.74 10.12 -4.73
N THR A 466 -54.24 10.81 -5.74
CA THR A 466 -55.57 11.41 -5.69
C THR A 466 -56.58 10.33 -6.07
N SER A 467 -57.50 10.05 -5.15
CA SER A 467 -58.61 9.12 -5.32
C SER A 467 -59.57 9.64 -6.39
N GLY A 468 -59.40 9.20 -7.62
CA GLY A 468 -60.36 9.41 -8.70
C GLY A 468 -60.38 8.16 -9.55
N LYS A 469 -61.58 7.68 -9.91
CA LYS A 469 -61.79 6.58 -10.87
C LYS A 469 -61.13 6.97 -12.21
N SER A 470 -59.85 6.70 -12.39
CA SER A 470 -59.20 6.87 -13.69
C SER A 470 -59.67 5.72 -14.57
N SER A 471 -60.22 6.09 -15.73
CA SER A 471 -60.60 5.16 -16.78
C SER A 471 -59.41 4.26 -17.13
N VAL A 472 -59.67 2.97 -17.36
CA VAL A 472 -58.69 1.98 -17.86
C VAL A 472 -57.94 2.51 -19.08
N SER A 473 -58.56 3.37 -19.88
CA SER A 473 -57.92 4.03 -21.03
C SER A 473 -56.73 4.93 -20.65
N THR A 474 -56.78 5.61 -19.51
CA THR A 474 -55.71 6.52 -19.05
C THR A 474 -54.51 5.73 -18.52
N ALA A 475 -54.76 4.61 -17.84
CA ALA A 475 -53.70 3.70 -17.40
C ALA A 475 -53.00 3.02 -18.58
N LEU A 476 -53.75 2.64 -19.63
CA LEU A 476 -53.17 2.10 -20.86
C LEU A 476 -52.31 3.14 -21.59
N ALA A 477 -52.76 4.40 -21.67
CA ALA A 477 -52.00 5.47 -22.32
C ALA A 477 -50.67 5.76 -21.59
N ASP A 478 -50.67 5.76 -20.25
CA ASP A 478 -49.44 5.93 -19.46
C ASP A 478 -48.47 4.75 -19.68
N LEU A 479 -48.98 3.53 -19.78
CA LEU A 479 -48.16 2.35 -20.07
C LEU A 479 -47.50 2.43 -21.45
N PHE A 480 -48.25 2.84 -22.48
CA PHE A 480 -47.70 3.01 -23.83
C PHE A 480 -46.65 4.13 -23.91
N ALA A 481 -46.85 5.23 -23.18
CA ALA A 481 -45.87 6.30 -23.08
C ALA A 481 -44.57 5.82 -22.40
N ARG A 482 -44.69 5.02 -21.33
CA ARG A 482 -43.53 4.38 -20.67
C ARG A 482 -42.81 3.40 -21.59
N LEU A 483 -43.55 2.59 -22.35
CA LEU A 483 -42.96 1.64 -23.29
C LEU A 483 -42.19 2.35 -24.40
N ALA A 484 -42.74 3.43 -24.94
CA ALA A 484 -42.08 4.27 -25.95
C ALA A 484 -40.81 4.94 -25.40
N ASN A 485 -40.83 5.41 -24.15
CA ASN A 485 -39.64 5.95 -23.49
C ASN A 485 -38.56 4.87 -23.30
N LEU A 486 -38.93 3.67 -22.85
CA LEU A 486 -37.98 2.55 -22.69
C LEU A 486 -37.38 2.10 -24.04
N GLU A 487 -38.17 2.11 -25.12
CA GLU A 487 -37.66 1.82 -26.47
C GLU A 487 -36.69 2.90 -26.96
N SER A 488 -36.98 4.17 -26.68
CA SER A 488 -36.09 5.29 -26.97
C SER A 488 -34.77 5.19 -26.19
N GLU A 489 -34.84 4.88 -24.90
CA GLU A 489 -33.65 4.68 -24.03
C GLU A 489 -32.81 3.49 -24.51
N LYS A 490 -33.44 2.35 -24.84
CA LYS A 490 -32.75 1.19 -25.42
C LYS A 490 -32.03 1.54 -26.72
N LYS A 491 -32.63 2.39 -27.56
CA LYS A 491 -32.01 2.88 -28.80
C LYS A 491 -30.79 3.76 -28.50
N GLN A 492 -30.87 4.64 -27.51
CA GLN A 492 -29.75 5.49 -27.09
C GLN A 492 -28.59 4.67 -26.50
N VAL A 493 -28.87 3.68 -25.64
CA VAL A 493 -27.84 2.79 -25.08
C VAL A 493 -27.12 2.02 -26.19
N ARG A 494 -27.86 1.50 -27.19
CA ARG A 494 -27.25 0.86 -28.37
C ARG A 494 -26.35 1.82 -29.14
N GLN A 495 -26.77 3.07 -29.33
CA GLN A 495 -25.95 4.09 -30.00
C GLN A 495 -24.65 4.39 -29.21
N SER A 496 -24.71 4.42 -27.88
CA SER A 496 -23.51 4.58 -27.03
C SER A 496 -22.57 3.38 -27.12
N ILE A 497 -23.09 2.15 -27.12
CA ILE A 497 -22.30 0.93 -27.33
C ILE A 497 -21.61 0.95 -28.70
N ASP A 498 -22.33 1.35 -29.76
CA ASP A 498 -21.76 1.43 -31.11
C ASP A 498 -20.72 2.54 -31.22
N ALA A 499 -20.90 3.66 -30.51
CA ALA A 499 -19.89 4.72 -30.43
C ALA A 499 -18.63 4.24 -29.72
N ALA A 500 -18.76 3.51 -28.61
CA ALA A 500 -17.63 2.90 -27.90
C ALA A 500 -16.88 1.88 -28.80
N LYS A 501 -17.61 1.02 -29.53
CA LYS A 501 -17.01 0.09 -30.50
C LYS A 501 -16.22 0.82 -31.60
N ARG A 502 -16.76 1.91 -32.14
CA ARG A 502 -16.04 2.75 -33.12
C ARG A 502 -14.78 3.39 -32.52
N GLY A 503 -14.86 3.87 -31.28
CA GLY A 503 -13.71 4.38 -30.53
C GLY A 503 -12.61 3.33 -30.39
N MET A 504 -12.98 2.10 -30.02
CA MET A 504 -12.05 0.97 -29.88
C MET A 504 -11.40 0.57 -31.21
N SER A 505 -12.17 0.56 -32.31
CA SER A 505 -11.63 0.28 -33.65
C SER A 505 -10.68 1.38 -34.15
N ALA A 506 -11.00 2.65 -33.87
CA ALA A 506 -10.14 3.78 -34.18
C ALA A 506 -8.84 3.74 -33.37
N TYR A 507 -8.91 3.39 -32.09
CA TYR A 507 -7.74 3.19 -31.22
C TYR A 507 -6.84 2.07 -31.74
N ASN A 508 -7.39 0.89 -32.04
CA ASN A 508 -6.65 -0.23 -32.63
C ASN A 508 -5.98 0.14 -33.96
N SER A 509 -6.66 0.96 -34.79
CA SER A 509 -6.08 1.46 -36.03
C SER A 509 -4.92 2.43 -35.80
N ARG A 510 -5.00 3.30 -34.78
CA ARG A 510 -3.91 4.20 -34.39
C ARG A 510 -2.70 3.41 -33.86
N LEU A 511 -2.94 2.40 -33.03
CA LEU A 511 -1.90 1.48 -32.54
C LEU A 511 -1.21 0.75 -33.69
N GLY A 512 -1.99 0.22 -34.64
CA GLY A 512 -1.46 -0.42 -35.85
C GLY A 512 -0.63 0.53 -36.73
N ASN A 513 -1.06 1.79 -36.87
CA ASN A 513 -0.31 2.81 -37.62
C ASN A 513 0.97 3.23 -36.89
N TYR A 514 0.93 3.37 -35.57
CA TYR A 514 2.09 3.69 -34.74
C TYR A 514 3.17 2.59 -34.84
N ALA A 515 2.75 1.32 -34.78
CA ALA A 515 3.64 0.18 -35.00
C ALA A 515 4.26 0.18 -36.41
N LYS A 516 3.48 0.50 -37.46
CA LYS A 516 3.96 0.57 -38.85
C LYS A 516 4.96 1.72 -39.08
N ASP A 517 4.71 2.90 -38.54
CA ASP A 517 5.61 4.05 -38.69
C ASP A 517 6.91 3.87 -37.92
N ARG A 518 6.87 3.24 -36.74
CA ARG A 518 8.09 2.87 -36.00
C ARG A 518 8.91 1.80 -36.74
N THR A 519 8.24 0.83 -37.39
CA THR A 519 8.92 -0.18 -38.23
C THR A 519 9.67 0.48 -39.40
N LYS A 520 9.11 1.54 -40.01
CA LYS A 520 9.81 2.35 -41.03
C LYS A 520 11.01 3.09 -40.45
N SER A 521 10.89 3.67 -39.26
CA SER A 521 11.99 4.39 -38.60
C SER A 521 13.13 3.44 -38.21
N PHE A 522 12.83 2.26 -37.68
CA PHE A 522 13.82 1.22 -37.41
C PHE A 522 14.49 0.72 -38.68
N ARG A 523 13.74 0.54 -39.77
CA ARG A 523 14.30 0.16 -41.07
C ARG A 523 15.24 1.23 -41.63
N ARG A 524 14.92 2.52 -41.45
CA ARG A 524 15.80 3.64 -41.82
C ARG A 524 17.08 3.66 -40.99
N LEU A 525 16.98 3.45 -39.69
CA LEU A 525 18.12 3.38 -38.79
C LEU A 525 19.02 2.18 -39.13
N PHE A 526 18.44 1.01 -39.40
CA PHE A 526 19.17 -0.19 -39.79
C PHE A 526 19.88 -0.03 -41.13
N ILE A 527 19.24 0.63 -42.11
CA ILE A 527 19.90 0.97 -43.38
C ILE A 527 21.04 1.96 -43.14
N ALA A 528 20.84 3.00 -42.33
CA ALA A 528 21.88 3.99 -42.02
C ALA A 528 23.10 3.34 -41.33
N VAL A 529 22.87 2.46 -40.36
CA VAL A 529 23.92 1.72 -39.65
C VAL A 529 24.65 0.76 -40.60
N ARG A 530 23.93 0.06 -41.49
CA ARG A 530 24.53 -0.84 -42.49
C ARG A 530 25.34 -0.07 -43.53
N THR A 531 24.87 1.08 -44.00
CA THR A 531 25.62 1.92 -44.92
C THR A 531 26.90 2.44 -44.26
N TYR A 532 26.85 2.79 -42.97
CA TYR A 532 28.01 3.24 -42.20
C TYR A 532 29.02 2.11 -41.93
N SER A 533 28.56 0.88 -41.70
CA SER A 533 29.45 -0.27 -41.43
C SER A 533 30.10 -0.85 -42.69
N THR A 534 29.51 -0.64 -43.88
CA THR A 534 30.07 -1.09 -45.16
C THR A 534 30.94 -0.04 -45.86
N ALA A 535 31.01 1.19 -45.35
CA ALA A 535 31.92 2.19 -45.85
C ALA A 535 33.36 1.81 -45.45
N THR A 536 34.08 1.13 -46.35
CA THR A 536 35.50 0.84 -46.21
C THR A 536 36.28 2.15 -46.07
N LEU A 537 36.77 2.43 -44.87
CA LEU A 537 37.78 3.45 -44.61
C LEU A 537 39.00 3.17 -45.52
N PRO A 538 39.50 4.16 -46.29
CA PRO A 538 40.69 3.97 -47.09
C PRO A 538 41.88 3.67 -46.18
N LYS A 539 42.51 2.51 -46.38
CA LYS A 539 43.76 2.15 -45.69
C LYS A 539 44.88 3.06 -46.19
N GLY A 540 45.16 4.14 -45.47
CA GLY A 540 46.29 5.01 -45.79
C GLY A 540 46.44 6.33 -45.03
N ALA A 541 45.67 6.61 -43.98
CA ALA A 541 45.68 7.95 -43.33
C ALA A 541 46.18 7.92 -41.87
N LEU A 542 47.30 7.23 -41.59
CA LEU A 542 47.94 7.23 -40.26
C LEU A 542 49.43 7.60 -40.29
N SER A 543 49.88 8.29 -41.34
CA SER A 543 51.20 8.92 -41.39
C SER A 543 51.11 10.31 -41.99
N LEU A 544 50.84 11.32 -41.17
CA LEU A 544 51.22 12.73 -41.33
C LEU A 544 50.36 13.60 -40.40
N MET A 545 50.88 13.93 -39.22
CA MET A 545 50.40 15.05 -38.41
C MET A 545 51.63 15.76 -37.80
N PRO A 546 51.89 17.05 -38.14
CA PRO A 546 52.99 17.82 -37.57
C PRO A 546 52.65 18.40 -36.19
N ARG A 547 53.70 18.61 -35.39
CA ARG A 547 53.67 19.42 -34.16
C ARG A 547 53.51 20.91 -34.51
N HIS A 548 52.42 21.54 -34.08
CA HIS A 548 52.36 22.85 -33.40
C HIS A 548 50.95 23.51 -33.43
N VAL A 549 50.63 24.23 -32.33
CA VAL A 549 49.70 25.38 -32.20
C VAL A 549 48.22 25.12 -31.79
N THR A 550 48.00 25.28 -30.49
CA THR A 550 46.97 26.04 -29.70
C THR A 550 45.49 26.17 -30.10
N GLN A 551 44.66 26.02 -29.05
CA GLN A 551 43.36 26.66 -28.73
C GLN A 551 42.15 26.45 -29.67
N HIS A 552 41.21 25.59 -29.25
CA HIS A 552 39.82 25.98 -28.88
C HIS A 552 39.00 24.77 -28.35
N ASN A 553 38.05 25.08 -27.46
CA ASN A 553 37.20 24.19 -26.65
C ASN A 553 36.52 23.02 -27.37
N TRP A 554 36.82 21.79 -26.94
CA TRP A 554 35.89 20.65 -26.85
C TRP A 554 36.21 19.86 -25.58
N THR A 555 35.19 19.52 -24.78
CA THR A 555 35.30 18.97 -23.43
C THR A 555 35.66 17.47 -23.39
N PRO A 556 36.28 16.96 -22.31
CA PRO A 556 36.85 15.59 -22.21
C PRO A 556 35.82 14.45 -22.11
N ALA A 557 34.53 14.75 -22.10
CA ALA A 557 33.47 13.77 -21.80
C ALA A 557 33.26 12.73 -22.93
N LEU A 558 33.55 13.09 -24.19
CA LEU A 558 33.36 12.16 -25.31
C LEU A 558 34.49 11.14 -25.46
N LEU A 559 35.69 11.46 -24.97
CA LEU A 559 36.85 10.56 -25.06
C LEU A 559 36.86 9.52 -23.93
N PHE A 560 36.25 9.84 -22.78
CA PHE A 560 36.05 8.88 -21.68
C PHE A 560 35.00 7.81 -22.01
N LEU A 561 33.91 8.18 -22.68
CA LEU A 561 32.86 7.23 -23.07
C LEU A 561 33.34 6.20 -24.13
N LEU A 562 34.27 6.60 -24.99
CA LEU A 562 34.86 5.72 -26.01
C LEU A 562 35.94 4.79 -25.45
N LEU A 563 36.58 5.14 -24.33
CA LEU A 563 37.60 4.30 -23.68
C LEU A 563 37.00 3.26 -22.74
N GLU A 564 35.86 3.54 -22.09
CA GLU A 564 35.17 2.53 -21.26
C GLU A 564 34.53 1.41 -22.09
N LEU A 565 33.98 1.73 -23.27
CA LEU A 565 33.35 0.72 -24.15
C LEU A 565 34.37 -0.25 -24.79
N VAL A 566 35.66 0.13 -24.87
CA VAL A 566 36.73 -0.74 -25.35
C VAL A 566 37.42 -1.48 -24.19
N GLY A 567 37.44 -0.90 -22.99
CA GLY A 567 38.06 -1.50 -21.79
C GLY A 567 37.31 -2.71 -21.21
N LEU A 568 35.98 -2.71 -21.26
CA LEU A 568 35.15 -3.79 -20.70
C LEU A 568 35.18 -5.10 -21.51
N GLY A 569 35.67 -5.07 -22.76
CA GLY A 569 35.73 -6.25 -23.63
C GLY A 569 36.94 -7.16 -23.44
N ILE A 570 38.02 -6.70 -22.79
CA ILE A 570 39.31 -7.42 -22.78
C ILE A 570 39.56 -8.17 -21.46
N TRP A 571 38.80 -7.91 -20.39
CA TRP A 571 39.10 -8.47 -19.07
C TRP A 571 38.39 -9.79 -18.72
N ARG A 572 37.47 -10.29 -19.57
CA ARG A 572 36.69 -11.51 -19.29
C ARG A 572 37.17 -12.79 -19.99
N TRP A 573 38.38 -12.77 -20.57
CA TRP A 573 38.94 -13.94 -21.27
C TRP A 573 40.38 -14.26 -20.81
N SER A 574 40.58 -14.50 -19.52
CA SER A 574 41.75 -15.24 -19.02
C SER A 574 41.52 -15.73 -17.59
N ARG A 575 41.07 -16.98 -17.47
CA ARG A 575 41.43 -17.97 -16.42
C ARG A 575 40.49 -19.17 -16.52
N ARG A 576 40.86 -20.13 -17.36
CA ARG A 576 40.50 -21.55 -17.18
C ARG A 576 41.79 -22.35 -17.13
N GLY A 577 41.92 -23.16 -16.08
CA GLY A 577 42.83 -24.31 -16.06
C GLY A 577 43.84 -24.30 -14.91
N SER A 578 43.50 -24.99 -13.82
CA SER A 578 44.38 -26.03 -13.27
C SER A 578 43.69 -26.84 -12.16
N THR A 579 43.73 -28.15 -12.37
CA THR A 579 43.34 -29.28 -11.54
C THR A 579 44.28 -29.45 -10.33
N ILE A 580 43.81 -30.06 -9.22
CA ILE A 580 44.44 -31.19 -8.47
C ILE A 580 43.87 -31.36 -7.04
N GLN A 581 43.45 -32.59 -6.75
CA GLN A 581 43.38 -33.38 -5.50
C GLN A 581 42.89 -32.76 -4.17
N SER A 582 41.83 -33.35 -3.62
CA SER A 582 41.56 -33.40 -2.18
C SER A 582 41.62 -34.85 -1.69
N GLY A 583 42.57 -35.10 -0.79
CA GLY A 583 42.69 -36.33 0.01
C GLY A 583 41.88 -36.27 1.30
N GLU A 584 41.68 -37.45 1.86
CA GLU A 584 40.86 -37.82 3.02
C GLU A 584 41.40 -37.37 4.40
N ASN A 585 40.50 -37.46 5.40
CA ASN A 585 40.68 -37.93 6.79
C ASN A 585 40.54 -36.94 7.98
N GLY A 586 39.84 -37.46 9.02
CA GLY A 586 39.94 -37.10 10.45
C GLY A 586 38.75 -36.27 10.98
N HIS A 587 37.69 -36.78 11.63
CA HIS A 587 37.55 -37.58 12.86
C HIS A 587 38.09 -36.94 14.15
N ALA A 588 37.17 -36.66 15.11
CA ALA A 588 37.26 -36.71 16.59
C ALA A 588 36.53 -35.51 17.25
N ARG A 589 35.38 -35.72 17.94
CA ARG A 589 35.20 -36.10 19.37
C ARG A 589 35.45 -34.94 20.36
N THR A 590 34.40 -34.35 20.92
CA THR A 590 33.70 -34.65 22.21
C THR A 590 34.27 -33.96 23.46
N SER A 591 33.33 -33.57 24.32
CA SER A 591 33.41 -33.45 25.80
C SER A 591 34.01 -32.15 26.35
N SER A 592 33.64 -31.61 27.50
CA SER A 592 32.49 -31.63 28.42
C SER A 592 32.98 -30.93 29.71
N LEU A 593 32.06 -30.42 30.55
CA LEU A 593 32.25 -30.03 31.97
C LEU A 593 32.96 -28.67 32.18
N GLY A 594 32.55 -27.80 33.10
CA GLY A 594 31.52 -27.84 34.14
C GLY A 594 31.90 -26.89 35.29
N PHE A 595 30.90 -26.38 36.02
CA PHE A 595 30.97 -25.79 37.38
C PHE A 595 31.84 -24.50 37.55
N SER A 596 31.59 -23.53 38.44
CA SER A 596 30.59 -23.27 39.46
C SER A 596 30.92 -21.94 40.17
N THR A 597 29.87 -21.27 40.67
CA THR A 597 29.81 -20.43 41.90
C THR A 597 30.69 -19.18 42.07
N SER A 598 29.98 -18.04 42.07
CA SER A 598 29.68 -17.23 43.27
C SER A 598 30.36 -15.87 43.49
N LYS A 599 29.48 -14.95 43.90
CA LYS A 599 29.62 -13.78 44.79
C LYS A 599 29.66 -12.37 44.17
N PRO A 600 29.13 -11.38 44.93
CA PRO A 600 28.37 -10.25 44.38
C PRO A 600 29.15 -8.94 44.40
N ALA A 601 28.72 -7.97 43.61
CA ALA A 601 29.13 -6.57 43.75
C ALA A 601 28.00 -5.61 43.40
N THR A 602 27.94 -4.56 44.20
CA THR A 602 26.93 -3.52 44.31
C THR A 602 27.24 -2.33 43.37
N VAL A 603 26.19 -1.62 42.97
CA VAL A 603 26.10 -0.20 42.50
C VAL A 603 26.80 0.20 41.18
N GLY A 604 26.00 0.69 40.23
CA GLY A 604 26.33 1.93 39.50
C GLY A 604 26.15 1.92 37.98
N LEU A 605 25.37 2.90 37.52
CA LEU A 605 25.33 3.54 36.19
C LEU A 605 24.50 2.92 35.04
N PHE A 606 23.48 3.70 34.67
CA PHE A 606 23.12 4.13 33.32
C PHE A 606 23.56 3.22 32.17
N GLY A 607 22.62 2.43 31.67
CA GLY A 607 22.71 1.77 30.38
C GLY A 607 21.37 1.85 29.67
N ARG A 608 21.29 2.68 28.62
CA ARG A 608 20.22 2.65 27.62
C ARG A 608 20.02 1.21 27.16
N ARG A 609 18.89 0.58 27.50
CA ARG A 609 18.45 -0.65 26.85
C ARG A 609 17.61 -0.25 25.64
N LYS A 610 18.11 -0.62 24.47
CA LYS A 610 17.32 -0.72 23.24
C LYS A 610 16.16 -1.68 23.52
N ALA A 611 14.93 -1.20 23.37
CA ALA A 611 13.79 -2.08 23.20
C ALA A 611 14.02 -2.89 21.93
N VAL A 612 14.08 -4.21 22.08
CA VAL A 612 13.96 -5.15 20.96
C VAL A 612 12.47 -5.20 20.68
N ARG A 613 12.06 -4.53 19.61
CA ARG A 613 10.73 -4.66 19.01
C ARG A 613 10.62 -6.12 18.55
N MET A 614 9.76 -6.89 19.21
CA MET A 614 9.26 -8.14 18.64
C MET A 614 7.91 -7.79 18.02
N VAL A 615 7.85 -8.02 16.70
CA VAL A 615 6.76 -7.77 15.76
C VAL A 615 6.57 -6.29 15.40
#